data_AF-A0A9E2YNY6-F1
#
_entry.id   AF-A0A9E2YNY6-F1
#
_cell.length_a   1.000
_cell.length_b   1.000
_cell.length_c   1.000
_cell.angle_alpha   90.00
_cell.angle_beta   90.00
_cell.angle_gamma   90.00
#
_symmetry.space_group_name_H-M   'P 1'
#
loop_
_entity.id
_entity.type
_entity.pdbx_description
1 polymer ?
#
loop_
_entity_poly.entity_id
_entity_poly.type
_entity_poly.pdbx_seq_one_letter_code
_entity_poly.pdbx_strand_id
1 'polypeptide(L)'
;AGGRGYTRPPSLVSLWSTSPFLLNNSVGPFDPDPSVEHRIASFNAAIEQMLWPERRQQDSALSGKIPGMIDRTTEQSYVRVAGGFLPGALQGLLGAGERVAPWIFGNGGIEMGPIPAGAPVALLASLNPLAEDGQDPADHARRLFELVNTLDRDLKKLGPKPSNERAAEVFGNSVDKLLGLSKCPDLIVNRGHYFGTDFREPGEAANARQPGLSDADKKALIEFLKTF
;
A
#
# COMPACT_ATOMS: atom_id res chain seq x y z
N ALA A 1 -12.62 7.80 4.52
CA ALA A 1 -11.36 7.25 5.06
C ALA A 1 -11.67 6.58 6.39
N GLY A 2 -11.41 5.28 6.55
CA GLY A 2 -11.81 4.49 7.72
C GLY A 2 -10.69 3.62 8.31
N GLY A 3 -9.43 3.88 7.93
CA GLY A 3 -8.26 3.17 8.44
C GLY A 3 -7.48 4.00 9.45
N ARG A 4 -6.61 3.33 10.23
CA ARG A 4 -5.73 3.96 11.24
C ARG A 4 -4.52 4.69 10.65
N GLY A 5 -4.42 4.81 9.33
CA GLY A 5 -3.29 5.39 8.61
C GLY A 5 -3.12 6.91 8.75
N TYR A 6 -3.76 7.54 9.74
CA TYR A 6 -3.57 8.97 10.02
C TYR A 6 -2.21 9.16 10.68
N THR A 7 -1.31 9.79 9.94
CA THR A 7 -0.01 10.23 10.44
C THR A 7 -0.11 11.67 10.94
N ARG A 8 0.71 12.02 11.92
CA ARG A 8 0.81 13.42 12.37
C ARG A 8 1.47 14.22 11.24
N PRO A 9 1.01 15.45 10.96
CA PRO A 9 1.70 16.34 10.04
C PRO A 9 3.17 16.51 10.50
N PRO A 10 4.15 16.26 9.62
CA PRO A 10 5.56 16.45 9.96
C PRO A 10 5.86 17.95 10.13
N SER A 11 6.90 18.26 10.91
CA SER A 11 7.48 19.60 10.89
C SER A 11 8.03 19.91 9.49
N LEU A 12 7.84 21.14 9.02
CA LEU A 12 8.40 21.60 7.75
C LEU A 12 9.77 22.28 7.91
N VAL A 13 10.29 22.36 9.14
CA VAL A 13 11.64 22.87 9.41
C VAL A 13 12.66 21.97 8.70
N SER A 14 13.57 22.57 7.94
CA SER A 14 14.60 21.90 7.16
C SER A 14 14.08 20.88 6.14
N LEU A 15 12.81 20.99 5.72
CA LEU A 15 12.17 20.12 4.73
C LEU A 15 12.97 20.03 3.42
N TRP A 16 13.68 21.10 3.07
CA TRP A 16 14.55 21.17 1.89
C TRP A 16 15.67 20.12 1.87
N SER A 17 16.01 19.54 3.02
CA SER A 17 17.14 18.60 3.15
C SER A 17 16.71 17.14 3.34
N THR A 18 15.40 16.87 3.43
CA THR A 18 14.84 15.58 3.86
C THR A 18 13.96 14.91 2.81
N SER A 19 14.07 15.30 1.54
CA SER A 19 13.44 14.55 0.45
C SER A 19 14.09 13.17 0.29
N PRO A 20 13.38 12.14 -0.21
CA PRO A 20 11.99 12.13 -0.69
C PRO A 20 10.93 12.31 0.42
N PHE A 21 9.70 12.66 0.02
CA PHE A 21 8.61 12.97 0.94
C PHE A 21 7.61 11.81 1.12
N LEU A 22 6.72 12.00 2.10
CA LEU A 22 5.79 11.03 2.68
C LEU A 22 6.50 9.97 3.54
N LEU A 23 5.73 9.27 4.39
CA LEU A 23 6.26 8.29 5.34
C LEU A 23 7.04 7.15 4.66
N ASN A 24 6.69 6.84 3.42
CA ASN A 24 7.26 5.78 2.59
C ASN A 24 8.25 6.30 1.54
N ASN A 25 8.66 7.57 1.60
CA ASN A 25 9.61 8.18 0.65
C ASN A 25 9.18 8.05 -0.82
N SER A 26 7.87 8.06 -1.10
CA SER A 26 7.35 7.78 -2.45
C SER A 26 7.19 9.02 -3.34
N VAL A 27 7.46 10.23 -2.84
CA VAL A 27 7.33 11.47 -3.63
C VAL A 27 8.69 12.15 -3.76
N GLY A 28 9.17 12.25 -4.99
CA GLY A 28 10.51 12.73 -5.33
C GLY A 28 11.53 11.61 -5.56
N PRO A 29 12.64 11.92 -6.26
CA PRO A 29 13.70 10.95 -6.53
C PRO A 29 14.54 10.69 -5.27
N PHE A 30 15.03 9.45 -5.14
CA PHE A 30 16.10 9.14 -4.18
C PHE A 30 17.45 9.49 -4.80
N ASP A 31 18.24 10.29 -4.10
CA ASP A 31 19.61 10.65 -4.46
C ASP A 31 20.55 10.37 -3.27
N PRO A 32 21.55 9.48 -3.42
CA PRO A 32 22.49 9.17 -2.34
C PRO A 32 23.55 10.26 -2.11
N ASP A 33 23.72 11.22 -3.02
CA ASP A 33 24.70 12.30 -2.87
C ASP A 33 24.28 13.28 -1.76
N PRO A 34 25.09 13.49 -0.71
CA PRO A 34 24.71 14.30 0.43
C PRO A 34 24.93 15.82 0.23
N SER A 35 25.49 16.24 -0.90
CA SER A 35 25.83 17.65 -1.19
C SER A 35 24.60 18.56 -1.20
N VAL A 36 24.82 19.84 -0.92
CA VAL A 36 23.74 20.84 -0.89
C VAL A 36 23.05 20.94 -2.24
N GLU A 37 23.82 20.90 -3.33
CA GLU A 37 23.29 20.95 -4.70
C GLU A 37 22.30 19.82 -4.96
N HIS A 38 22.68 18.57 -4.65
CA HIS A 38 21.83 17.41 -4.85
C HIS A 38 20.61 17.40 -3.92
N ARG A 39 20.77 17.82 -2.66
CA ARG A 39 19.61 17.96 -1.74
C ARG A 39 18.59 18.97 -2.24
N ILE A 40 19.05 20.12 -2.74
CA ILE A 40 18.16 21.14 -3.32
C ILE A 40 17.49 20.62 -4.59
N ALA A 41 18.19 19.85 -5.43
CA ALA A 41 17.62 19.23 -6.62
C ALA A 41 16.49 18.23 -6.26
N SER A 42 16.77 17.30 -5.33
CA SER A 42 15.78 16.34 -4.85
C SER A 42 14.60 17.01 -4.14
N PHE A 43 14.85 18.05 -3.36
CA PHE A 43 13.79 18.87 -2.77
C PHE A 43 12.89 19.49 -3.84
N ASN A 44 13.47 20.20 -4.82
CA ASN A 44 12.71 20.87 -5.86
C ASN A 44 11.83 19.86 -6.62
N ALA A 45 12.38 18.69 -6.96
CA ALA A 45 11.62 17.63 -7.63
C ALA A 45 10.49 17.07 -6.74
N ALA A 46 10.75 16.82 -5.45
CA ALA A 46 9.78 16.28 -4.51
C ALA A 46 8.66 17.29 -4.18
N ILE A 47 9.01 18.56 -3.91
CA ILE A 47 8.03 19.58 -3.52
C ILE A 47 7.16 20.00 -4.70
N GLU A 48 7.71 20.00 -5.91
CA GLU A 48 6.93 20.20 -7.13
C GLU A 48 5.90 19.08 -7.30
N GLN A 49 6.27 17.83 -7.08
CA GLN A 49 5.29 16.73 -7.08
C GLN A 49 4.24 16.84 -5.95
N MET A 50 4.58 17.41 -4.80
CA MET A 50 3.59 17.65 -3.73
C MET A 50 2.56 18.71 -4.13
N LEU A 51 2.99 19.81 -4.77
CA LEU A 51 2.15 20.95 -5.17
C LEU A 51 1.47 20.79 -6.55
N TRP A 52 1.97 19.89 -7.39
CA TRP A 52 1.37 19.48 -8.66
C TRP A 52 1.22 17.95 -8.70
N PRO A 53 0.14 17.40 -8.10
CA PRO A 53 -0.08 15.96 -7.99
C PRO A 53 -0.07 15.22 -9.32
N GLU A 54 -0.45 15.88 -10.42
CA GLU A 54 -0.41 15.37 -11.78
C GLU A 54 1.02 15.05 -12.27
N ARG A 55 2.04 15.66 -11.67
CA ARG A 55 3.46 15.40 -11.98
C ARG A 55 4.04 14.21 -11.22
N ARG A 56 3.29 13.64 -10.29
CA ARG A 56 3.71 12.42 -9.58
C ARG A 56 3.76 11.25 -10.55
N GLN A 57 4.56 10.25 -10.19
CA GLN A 57 4.59 8.99 -10.89
C GLN A 57 3.17 8.38 -10.95
N GLN A 58 2.71 8.11 -12.17
CA GLN A 58 1.41 7.53 -12.44
C GLN A 58 1.51 6.01 -12.53
N ASP A 59 0.42 5.36 -12.17
CA ASP A 59 0.26 3.92 -12.29
C ASP A 59 0.37 3.44 -13.73
N SER A 60 1.19 2.43 -14.02
CA SER A 60 1.35 1.92 -15.39
C SER A 60 0.15 1.12 -15.89
N ALA A 61 -0.60 0.45 -15.00
CA ALA A 61 -1.75 -0.39 -15.37
C ALA A 61 -3.08 0.39 -15.33
N LEU A 62 -3.17 1.41 -14.48
CA LEU A 62 -4.36 2.22 -14.25
C LEU A 62 -4.16 3.69 -14.65
N SER A 63 -3.21 3.99 -15.54
CA SER A 63 -2.82 5.33 -16.00
C SER A 63 -4.01 6.28 -16.13
N GLY A 64 -4.02 7.35 -15.33
CA GLY A 64 -5.05 8.40 -15.37
C GLY A 64 -6.40 8.05 -14.73
N LYS A 65 -6.60 6.80 -14.28
CA LYS A 65 -7.80 6.38 -13.53
C LYS A 65 -7.67 6.60 -12.03
N ILE A 66 -6.43 6.64 -11.54
CA ILE A 66 -6.11 6.87 -10.12
C ILE A 66 -5.09 8.02 -9.99
N PRO A 67 -5.15 8.82 -8.92
CA PRO A 67 -4.25 9.95 -8.73
C PRO A 67 -2.92 9.52 -8.10
N GLY A 68 -2.13 8.71 -8.81
CA GLY A 68 -0.85 8.19 -8.33
C GLY A 68 -0.53 6.79 -8.84
N MET A 69 0.22 6.02 -8.06
CA MET A 69 0.65 4.66 -8.38
C MET A 69 0.37 3.66 -7.26
N ILE A 70 0.26 2.40 -7.63
CA ILE A 70 0.16 1.26 -6.72
C ILE A 70 1.39 0.39 -6.89
N ASP A 71 2.07 0.08 -5.78
CA ASP A 71 3.16 -0.89 -5.79
C ASP A 71 2.63 -2.29 -6.09
N ARG A 72 3.25 -2.94 -7.08
CA ARG A 72 2.89 -4.27 -7.56
C ARG A 72 4.06 -5.22 -7.49
N THR A 73 3.75 -6.49 -7.28
CA THR A 73 4.71 -7.57 -7.46
C THR A 73 5.28 -7.53 -8.88
N THR A 74 6.60 -7.62 -9.02
CA THR A 74 7.26 -7.67 -10.34
C THR A 74 7.29 -9.08 -10.90
N GLU A 75 7.26 -10.07 -10.03
CA GLU A 75 7.34 -11.50 -10.34
C GLU A 75 6.36 -12.29 -9.48
N GLN A 76 6.17 -13.57 -9.84
CA GLN A 76 5.38 -14.48 -9.04
C GLN A 76 6.00 -14.63 -7.65
N SER A 77 5.24 -14.27 -6.62
CA SER A 77 5.74 -14.09 -5.25
C SER A 77 4.98 -14.96 -4.25
N TYR A 78 5.58 -15.18 -3.08
CA TYR A 78 4.98 -15.95 -1.99
C TYR A 78 5.20 -15.21 -0.67
N VAL A 79 4.18 -15.15 0.17
CA VAL A 79 4.31 -14.68 1.56
C VAL A 79 4.62 -15.88 2.43
N ARG A 80 5.74 -15.84 3.16
CA ARG A 80 6.19 -16.92 4.04
C ARG A 80 6.25 -16.44 5.47
N VAL A 81 5.60 -17.17 6.37
CA VAL A 81 5.67 -16.98 7.82
C VAL A 81 6.25 -18.23 8.43
N ALA A 82 7.50 -18.17 8.90
CA ALA A 82 8.13 -19.30 9.54
C ALA A 82 7.39 -19.69 10.83
N GLY A 83 7.35 -20.99 11.15
CA GLY A 83 6.58 -21.52 12.28
C GLY A 83 6.86 -20.82 13.61
N GLY A 84 8.11 -20.42 13.86
CA GLY A 84 8.49 -19.69 15.08
C GLY A 84 7.79 -18.35 15.29
N PHE A 85 7.28 -17.71 14.22
CA PHE A 85 6.52 -16.46 14.30
C PHE A 85 5.00 -16.67 14.35
N LEU A 86 4.52 -17.91 14.23
CA LEU A 86 3.11 -18.21 14.38
C LEU A 86 2.70 -18.19 15.85
N PRO A 87 1.46 -17.77 16.16
CA PRO A 87 0.87 -17.98 17.48
C PRO A 87 0.97 -19.44 17.92
N GLY A 88 1.16 -19.69 19.22
CA GLY A 88 1.39 -21.05 19.76
C GLY A 88 0.31 -22.07 19.39
N ALA A 89 -0.95 -21.65 19.27
CA ALA A 89 -2.04 -22.50 18.80
C ALA A 89 -1.83 -23.02 17.36
N LEU A 90 -1.23 -22.21 16.48
CA LEU A 90 -0.93 -22.59 15.09
C LEU A 90 0.38 -23.38 15.00
N GLN A 91 1.36 -23.13 15.87
CA GLN A 91 2.61 -23.90 15.92
C GLN A 91 2.36 -25.39 16.15
N GLY A 92 1.48 -25.73 17.09
CA GLY A 92 1.10 -27.12 17.38
C GLY A 92 0.38 -27.82 16.23
N LEU A 93 -0.18 -27.06 15.28
CA LEU A 93 -0.91 -27.57 14.14
C LEU A 93 -0.05 -27.74 12.89
N LEU A 94 1.18 -27.21 12.84
CA LEU A 94 2.04 -27.24 11.64
C LEU A 94 2.20 -28.63 11.03
N GLY A 95 2.54 -29.64 11.84
CA GLY A 95 2.78 -31.00 11.33
C GLY A 95 1.52 -31.75 10.86
N ALA A 96 0.34 -31.36 11.34
CA ALA A 96 -0.93 -31.85 10.81
C ALA A 96 -1.36 -31.03 9.58
N GLY A 97 -1.14 -29.71 9.62
CA GLY A 97 -1.40 -28.74 8.57
C GLY A 97 -0.66 -29.05 7.29
N GLU A 98 0.64 -29.37 7.34
CA GLU A 98 1.42 -29.79 6.17
C GLU A 98 0.84 -31.04 5.49
N ARG A 99 0.19 -31.93 6.25
CA ARG A 99 -0.46 -33.14 5.70
C ARG A 99 -1.82 -32.87 5.07
N VAL A 100 -2.63 -32.03 5.70
CA VAL A 100 -4.03 -31.79 5.25
C VAL A 100 -4.17 -30.62 4.30
N ALA A 101 -3.23 -29.66 4.35
CA ALA A 101 -3.24 -28.43 3.59
C ALA A 101 -1.83 -28.02 3.11
N PRO A 102 -1.15 -28.88 2.32
CA PRO A 102 0.22 -28.64 1.82
C PRO A 102 0.36 -27.43 0.88
N TRP A 103 -0.76 -26.86 0.41
CA TRP A 103 -0.78 -25.65 -0.43
C TRP A 103 -0.62 -24.35 0.38
N ILE A 104 -0.81 -24.40 1.71
CA ILE A 104 -0.65 -23.22 2.59
C ILE A 104 0.30 -23.49 3.76
N PHE A 105 0.45 -24.75 4.19
CA PHE A 105 1.47 -25.16 5.16
C PHE A 105 2.62 -25.82 4.42
N GLY A 106 3.81 -25.24 4.56
CA GLY A 106 5.01 -25.72 3.88
C GLY A 106 6.25 -24.98 4.36
N ASN A 107 7.43 -25.56 4.09
CA ASN A 107 8.72 -25.01 4.48
C ASN A 107 8.84 -24.70 5.99
N GLY A 108 8.21 -25.52 6.85
CA GLY A 108 8.25 -25.34 8.30
C GLY A 108 7.43 -24.15 8.81
N GLY A 109 6.42 -23.73 8.06
CA GLY A 109 5.57 -22.58 8.39
C GLY A 109 4.32 -22.48 7.52
N ILE A 110 3.85 -21.24 7.33
CA ILE A 110 2.78 -20.89 6.40
C ILE A 110 3.39 -20.26 5.15
N GLU A 111 2.95 -20.71 3.98
CA GLU A 111 3.31 -20.17 2.67
C GLU A 111 2.03 -19.83 1.90
N MET A 112 1.82 -18.56 1.58
CA MET A 112 0.66 -18.09 0.82
C MET A 112 1.11 -17.66 -0.58
N GLY A 113 0.57 -18.31 -1.60
CA GLY A 113 0.81 -18.02 -3.01
C GLY A 113 0.39 -19.19 -3.91
N PRO A 114 0.69 -19.13 -5.22
CA PRO A 114 1.45 -18.05 -5.86
C PRO A 114 0.66 -16.77 -6.06
N ILE A 115 1.27 -15.64 -5.71
CA ILE A 115 0.77 -14.30 -6.01
C ILE A 115 1.32 -13.93 -7.40
N PRO A 116 0.47 -13.59 -8.39
CA PRO A 116 0.93 -13.27 -9.74
C PRO A 116 1.78 -12.01 -9.77
N ALA A 117 2.60 -11.85 -10.80
CA ALA A 117 3.16 -10.55 -11.14
C ALA A 117 2.02 -9.55 -11.41
N GLY A 118 2.19 -8.28 -11.01
CA GLY A 118 1.20 -7.23 -11.16
C GLY A 118 0.16 -7.16 -10.02
N ALA A 119 0.25 -8.01 -9.00
CA ALA A 119 -0.64 -7.96 -7.84
C ALA A 119 -0.28 -6.78 -6.92
N PRO A 120 -1.25 -5.96 -6.47
CA PRO A 120 -1.01 -4.90 -5.51
C PRO A 120 -0.44 -5.44 -4.19
N VAL A 121 0.74 -4.96 -3.79
CA VAL A 121 1.45 -5.43 -2.58
C VAL A 121 0.65 -5.12 -1.31
N ALA A 122 0.08 -3.92 -1.23
CA ALA A 122 -0.66 -3.45 -0.06
C ALA A 122 -1.96 -4.25 0.21
N LEU A 123 -2.49 -5.02 -0.74
CA LEU A 123 -3.66 -5.88 -0.50
C LEU A 123 -3.39 -6.96 0.54
N LEU A 124 -2.15 -7.47 0.59
CA LEU A 124 -1.73 -8.47 1.57
C LEU A 124 -1.00 -7.82 2.75
N ALA A 125 -0.17 -6.82 2.50
CA ALA A 125 0.61 -6.17 3.56
C ALA A 125 -0.27 -5.43 4.58
N SER A 126 -1.43 -4.92 4.16
CA SER A 126 -2.37 -4.20 5.03
C SER A 126 -3.46 -5.09 5.64
N LEU A 127 -3.40 -6.41 5.43
CA LEU A 127 -4.41 -7.34 5.95
C LEU A 127 -4.49 -7.25 7.48
N ASN A 128 -5.72 -7.26 8.00
CA ASN A 128 -5.98 -7.29 9.43
C ASN A 128 -6.33 -8.71 9.92
N PRO A 129 -5.35 -9.49 10.40
CA PRO A 129 -5.62 -10.84 10.90
C PRO A 129 -6.31 -10.86 12.27
N LEU A 130 -6.34 -9.74 13.00
CA LEU A 130 -6.84 -9.69 14.37
C LEU A 130 -8.02 -8.73 14.49
N ALA A 131 -9.00 -9.08 15.33
CA ALA A 131 -10.08 -8.15 15.65
C ALA A 131 -9.50 -6.96 16.41
N GLU A 132 -9.96 -5.76 16.06
CA GLU A 132 -9.58 -4.51 16.73
C GLU A 132 -10.59 -4.12 17.80
N ASP A 133 -10.20 -3.23 18.71
CA ASP A 133 -11.08 -2.69 19.74
C ASP A 133 -12.38 -2.12 19.14
N GLY A 134 -13.52 -2.58 19.66
CA GLY A 134 -14.85 -2.20 19.17
C GLY A 134 -15.37 -3.04 18.00
N GLN A 135 -14.58 -3.97 17.45
CA GLN A 135 -15.07 -4.99 16.52
C GLN A 135 -15.54 -6.23 17.29
N ASP A 136 -16.58 -6.91 16.78
CA ASP A 136 -16.98 -8.22 17.30
C ASP A 136 -15.93 -9.26 16.89
N PRO A 137 -15.21 -9.88 17.86
CA PRO A 137 -14.19 -10.88 17.56
C PRO A 137 -14.73 -12.09 16.79
N ALA A 138 -16.00 -12.47 17.02
CA ALA A 138 -16.61 -13.62 16.36
C ALA A 138 -16.92 -13.30 14.88
N ASP A 139 -17.49 -12.13 14.59
CA ASP A 139 -17.72 -11.71 13.21
C ASP A 139 -16.41 -11.52 12.44
N HIS A 140 -15.37 -10.95 13.07
CA HIS A 140 -14.06 -10.80 12.44
C HIS A 140 -13.41 -12.15 12.12
N ALA A 141 -13.46 -13.10 13.07
CA ALA A 141 -12.97 -14.46 12.86
C ALA A 141 -13.74 -15.17 11.72
N ARG A 142 -15.07 -14.97 11.64
CA ARG A 142 -15.89 -15.50 10.54
C ARG A 142 -15.45 -14.94 9.18
N ARG A 143 -15.26 -13.62 9.07
CA ARG A 143 -14.79 -12.99 7.82
C ARG A 143 -13.39 -13.47 7.42
N LEU A 144 -12.49 -13.61 8.40
CA LEU A 144 -11.15 -14.14 8.15
C LEU A 144 -11.21 -15.59 7.68
N PHE A 145 -12.05 -16.42 8.30
CA PHE A 145 -12.29 -17.80 7.87
C PHE A 145 -12.87 -17.86 6.45
N GLU A 146 -13.80 -16.96 6.11
CA GLU A 146 -14.34 -16.86 4.75
C GLU A 146 -13.31 -16.43 3.71
N LEU A 147 -12.39 -15.54 4.08
CA LEU A 147 -11.25 -15.18 3.24
C LEU A 147 -10.34 -16.39 3.03
N VAL A 148 -9.92 -17.05 4.10
CA VAL A 148 -9.06 -18.25 4.04
C VAL A 148 -9.71 -19.35 3.21
N ASN A 149 -10.99 -19.62 3.40
CA ASN A 149 -11.72 -20.63 2.62
C ASN A 149 -11.92 -20.24 1.14
N THR A 150 -12.02 -18.94 0.82
CA THR A 150 -12.00 -18.49 -0.58
C THR A 150 -10.62 -18.69 -1.17
N LEU A 151 -9.56 -18.18 -0.51
CA LEU A 151 -8.18 -18.33 -0.95
C LEU A 151 -7.78 -19.81 -1.09
N ASP A 152 -8.19 -20.67 -0.16
CA ASP A 152 -7.96 -22.12 -0.20
C ASP A 152 -8.52 -22.75 -1.48
N ARG A 153 -9.80 -22.50 -1.77
CA ARG A 153 -10.48 -23.03 -2.96
C ARG A 153 -9.91 -22.45 -4.24
N ASP A 154 -9.51 -21.20 -4.21
CA ASP A 154 -9.00 -20.46 -5.36
C ASP A 154 -7.56 -20.88 -5.67
N LEU A 155 -6.66 -20.89 -4.69
CA LEU A 155 -5.29 -21.35 -4.85
C LEU A 155 -5.20 -22.83 -5.28
N LYS A 156 -6.11 -23.70 -4.81
CA LYS A 156 -6.20 -25.09 -5.30
C LYS A 156 -6.47 -25.19 -6.81
N LYS A 157 -7.18 -24.23 -7.40
CA LYS A 157 -7.48 -24.22 -8.86
C LYS A 157 -6.25 -23.87 -9.70
N LEU A 158 -5.18 -23.35 -9.10
CA LEU A 158 -3.97 -22.93 -9.81
C LEU A 158 -3.08 -24.10 -10.23
N GLY A 159 -3.17 -25.23 -9.54
CA GLY A 159 -2.27 -26.37 -9.78
C GLY A 159 -0.80 -26.03 -9.42
N PRO A 160 0.16 -26.90 -9.78
CA PRO A 160 1.54 -26.79 -9.31
C PRO A 160 2.38 -25.69 -9.98
N LYS A 161 1.98 -25.20 -11.16
CA LYS A 161 2.70 -24.17 -11.93
C LYS A 161 1.72 -23.32 -12.75
N PRO A 162 0.90 -22.48 -12.11
CA PRO A 162 -0.03 -21.60 -12.83
C PRO A 162 0.71 -20.54 -13.65
N SER A 163 0.11 -20.08 -14.75
CA SER A 163 0.53 -18.85 -15.41
C SER A 163 0.11 -17.62 -14.60
N ASN A 164 0.75 -16.48 -14.86
CA ASN A 164 0.37 -15.20 -14.24
C ASN A 164 -1.08 -14.80 -14.54
N GLU A 165 -1.59 -15.06 -15.76
CA GLU A 165 -2.99 -14.71 -16.08
C GLU A 165 -3.97 -15.53 -15.23
N ARG A 166 -3.70 -16.83 -15.10
CA ARG A 166 -4.57 -17.70 -14.31
C ARG A 166 -4.52 -17.36 -12.83
N ALA A 167 -3.32 -17.05 -12.32
CA ALA A 167 -3.14 -16.58 -10.95
C ALA A 167 -3.85 -15.23 -10.70
N ALA A 168 -3.83 -14.30 -11.66
CA ALA A 168 -4.55 -13.03 -11.56
C ALA A 168 -6.07 -13.20 -11.54
N GLU A 169 -6.63 -14.04 -12.41
CA GLU A 169 -8.07 -14.34 -12.45
C GLU A 169 -8.56 -14.91 -11.12
N VAL A 170 -7.82 -15.86 -10.58
CA VAL A 170 -8.15 -16.54 -9.32
C VAL A 170 -7.99 -15.61 -8.13
N PHE A 171 -6.89 -14.86 -8.05
CA PHE A 171 -6.63 -13.91 -6.96
C PHE A 171 -7.63 -12.74 -6.98
N GLY A 172 -8.11 -12.34 -8.16
CA GLY A 172 -9.13 -11.31 -8.36
C GLY A 172 -10.41 -11.55 -7.54
N ASN A 173 -10.82 -12.82 -7.36
CA ASN A 173 -12.02 -13.18 -6.59
C ASN A 173 -11.91 -12.84 -5.08
N SER A 174 -10.70 -12.63 -4.59
CA SER A 174 -10.44 -12.34 -3.17
C SER A 174 -10.22 -10.85 -2.88
N VAL A 175 -10.13 -10.00 -3.90
CA VAL A 175 -9.76 -8.57 -3.74
C VAL A 175 -10.72 -7.83 -2.81
N ASP A 176 -12.03 -7.96 -3.01
CA ASP A 176 -13.02 -7.26 -2.17
C ASP A 176 -12.96 -7.72 -0.71
N LYS A 177 -12.71 -9.02 -0.48
CA LYS A 177 -12.54 -9.58 0.87
C LYS A 177 -11.25 -9.10 1.53
N LEU A 178 -10.17 -9.04 0.78
CA LEU A 178 -8.88 -8.51 1.23
C LEU A 178 -9.00 -7.03 1.60
N LEU A 179 -9.66 -6.22 0.76
CA LEU A 179 -9.94 -4.82 1.04
C LEU A 179 -10.86 -4.64 2.26
N GLY A 180 -11.91 -5.46 2.37
CA GLY A 180 -12.83 -5.42 3.51
C GLY A 180 -12.20 -5.82 4.85
N LEU A 181 -11.10 -6.59 4.80
CA LEU A 181 -10.28 -6.95 5.95
C LEU A 181 -8.99 -6.13 6.04
N SER A 182 -8.82 -5.08 5.24
CA SER A 182 -7.61 -4.25 5.27
C SER A 182 -7.67 -3.19 6.37
N LYS A 183 -6.58 -3.00 7.11
CA LYS A 183 -6.42 -1.88 8.06
C LYS A 183 -6.32 -0.53 7.35
N CYS A 184 -5.85 -0.54 6.11
CA CYS A 184 -5.64 0.63 5.28
C CYS A 184 -6.03 0.27 3.85
N PRO A 185 -7.31 0.46 3.44
CA PRO A 185 -7.78 0.16 2.09
C PRO A 185 -7.35 1.24 1.07
N ASP A 186 -6.27 1.97 1.34
CA ASP A 186 -5.62 2.86 0.39
C ASP A 186 -4.38 2.17 -0.18
N LEU A 187 -4.44 1.83 -1.46
CA LEU A 187 -3.34 1.16 -2.17
C LEU A 187 -2.42 2.15 -2.88
N ILE A 188 -2.78 3.43 -2.95
CA ILE A 188 -2.01 4.44 -3.70
C ILE A 188 -0.87 4.93 -2.83
N VAL A 189 0.35 4.54 -3.16
CA VAL A 189 1.52 4.76 -2.30
C VAL A 189 1.97 6.23 -2.28
N ASN A 190 1.72 6.97 -3.35
CA ASN A 190 2.13 8.37 -3.51
C ASN A 190 0.94 9.36 -3.56
N ARG A 191 -0.23 9.00 -2.99
CA ARG A 191 -1.40 9.90 -2.94
C ARG A 191 -1.16 11.15 -2.10
N GLY A 192 -0.45 11.05 -0.98
CA GLY A 192 -0.13 12.19 -0.12
C GLY A 192 -1.35 13.05 0.25
N HIS A 193 -1.16 14.37 0.33
CA HIS A 193 -2.24 15.34 0.51
C HIS A 193 -2.44 16.19 -0.76
N TYR A 194 -3.58 16.89 -0.82
CA TYR A 194 -3.90 17.86 -1.88
C TYR A 194 -3.89 19.32 -1.43
N PHE A 195 -3.25 19.63 -0.29
CA PHE A 195 -3.07 21.00 0.18
C PHE A 195 -2.45 21.89 -0.91
N GLY A 196 -3.05 23.07 -1.14
CA GLY A 196 -2.59 24.04 -2.13
C GLY A 196 -2.88 23.67 -3.59
N THR A 197 -3.69 22.63 -3.83
CA THR A 197 -4.03 22.14 -5.17
C THR A 197 -5.56 22.08 -5.35
N ASP A 198 -6.01 22.00 -6.61
CA ASP A 198 -7.44 21.82 -6.92
C ASP A 198 -7.91 20.35 -6.86
N PHE A 199 -7.01 19.41 -6.53
CA PHE A 199 -7.35 18.00 -6.36
C PHE A 199 -8.22 17.81 -5.12
N ARG A 200 -9.18 16.89 -5.22
CA ARG A 200 -10.16 16.59 -4.18
C ARG A 200 -10.10 15.14 -3.78
N GLU A 201 -10.34 14.89 -2.51
CA GLU A 201 -10.50 13.52 -2.04
C GLU A 201 -11.84 12.93 -2.50
N PRO A 202 -11.93 11.61 -2.72
CA PRO A 202 -13.20 10.96 -3.00
C PRO A 202 -14.25 11.25 -1.90
N GLY A 203 -15.40 11.79 -2.30
CA GLY A 203 -16.48 12.16 -1.38
C GLY A 203 -16.32 13.54 -0.72
N GLU A 204 -15.27 14.30 -1.05
CA GLU A 204 -15.12 15.68 -0.60
C GLU A 204 -16.11 16.62 -1.29
N ALA A 205 -16.82 17.43 -0.51
CA ALA A 205 -17.80 18.37 -1.04
C ALA A 205 -17.14 19.45 -1.92
N ALA A 206 -17.87 19.91 -2.93
CA ALA A 206 -17.42 20.92 -3.90
C ALA A 206 -16.90 22.23 -3.23
N ASN A 207 -17.39 22.56 -2.05
CA ASN A 207 -17.07 23.76 -1.29
C ASN A 207 -16.25 23.50 -0.01
N ALA A 208 -15.71 22.30 0.18
CA ALA A 208 -14.99 21.94 1.40
C ALA A 208 -13.66 22.71 1.58
N ARG A 209 -13.08 23.22 0.50
CA ARG A 209 -11.79 23.94 0.49
C ARG A 209 -11.86 25.21 -0.34
N GLN A 210 -10.95 26.13 -0.02
CA GLN A 210 -10.64 27.26 -0.89
C GLN A 210 -10.00 26.76 -2.21
N PRO A 211 -10.01 27.57 -3.28
CA PRO A 211 -9.31 27.26 -4.51
C PRO A 211 -7.84 26.92 -4.26
N GLY A 212 -7.26 26.10 -5.14
CA GLY A 212 -5.83 25.82 -5.13
C GLY A 212 -4.99 27.09 -5.30
N LEU A 213 -3.72 27.02 -4.88
CA LEU A 213 -2.77 28.10 -5.07
C LEU A 213 -2.48 28.28 -6.56
N SER A 214 -2.24 29.52 -6.98
CA SER A 214 -1.75 29.78 -8.35
C SER A 214 -0.35 29.19 -8.53
N ASP A 215 0.07 28.95 -9.77
CA ASP A 215 1.43 28.47 -10.06
C ASP A 215 2.51 29.45 -9.56
N ALA A 216 2.21 30.76 -9.54
CA ALA A 216 3.10 31.77 -8.99
C ALA A 216 3.23 31.64 -7.47
N ASP A 217 2.11 31.44 -6.76
CA ASP A 217 2.09 31.26 -5.30
C ASP A 217 2.76 29.94 -4.90
N LYS A 218 2.55 28.86 -5.65
CA LYS A 218 3.24 27.58 -5.43
C LYS A 218 4.75 27.74 -5.55
N LYS A 219 5.24 28.45 -6.58
CA LYS A 219 6.67 28.73 -6.74
C LYS A 219 7.22 29.62 -5.62
N ALA A 220 6.48 30.64 -5.21
CA ALA A 220 6.86 31.50 -4.09
C ALA A 220 6.93 30.70 -2.76
N LEU A 221 5.98 29.79 -2.53
CA LEU A 221 5.97 28.90 -1.38
C LEU A 221 7.20 27.97 -1.38
N ILE A 222 7.61 27.45 -2.53
CA ILE A 222 8.83 26.63 -2.65
C ILE A 222 10.06 27.42 -2.21
N GLU A 223 10.23 28.65 -2.68
CA GLU A 223 11.36 29.49 -2.27
C GLU A 223 11.33 29.83 -0.78
N PHE A 224 10.13 30.11 -0.24
CA PHE A 224 9.96 30.31 1.20
C PHE A 224 10.36 29.08 2.01
N LEU A 225 9.96 27.88 1.60
CA LEU A 225 10.30 26.63 2.30
C LEU A 225 11.79 26.30 2.32
N LYS A 226 12.60 26.85 1.39
CA LYS A 226 14.07 26.71 1.41
C LYS A 226 14.73 27.49 2.55
N THR A 227 14.00 28.42 3.17
CA THR A 227 14.53 29.32 4.21
C THR A 227 14.36 28.82 5.64
N PHE A 228 13.65 27.72 5.86
CA PHE A 228 13.36 27.12 7.18
C PHE A 228 14.01 25.75 7.37
#